data_AF-A0A8S8Y1F4-F1
#
_entry.id   AF-A0A8S8Y1F4-F1
#
_cell.length_a   1.000
_cell.length_b   1.000
_cell.length_c   1.000
_cell.angle_alpha   90.00
_cell.angle_beta   90.00
_cell.angle_gamma   90.00
#
_symmetry.space_group_name_H-M   'P 1'
#
loop_
_entity.id
_entity.type
_entity.pdbx_description
1 polymer ?
#
loop_
_entity_poly.entity_id
_entity_poly.type
_entity_poly.pdbx_seq_one_letter_code
_entity_poly.pdbx_strand_id
1 'polypeptide(L)'
;MKDGLDVSLLESQAKIVKGLAKVAIFSSVISIVVLIYGFIIPDPVTFLSIILIPIAIVMADNLIESTYQKKIEYMLNDLQSREFSDREIINNIGDKKASNYPNSAYLRVRGGDEKGPAFGKSDKNFSTHGKRIDAMTNRDYDDIESVSTDTEKMIRDADNIHSEISAKQWQQSESKDHDLIEAGVKNLGDLIKTGWFEKNKQDDAVKQLYENNEGNQI
;
A
#
# COMPACT_ATOMS: atom_id res chain seq x y z
N MET A 1 18.13 7.83 -21.08
CA MET A 1 17.55 8.62 -22.20
C MET A 1 16.11 8.18 -22.56
N LYS A 2 15.42 7.38 -21.73
CA LYS A 2 14.02 7.00 -21.91
C LYS A 2 13.05 7.91 -21.12
N ASP A 3 13.48 8.41 -19.96
CA ASP A 3 12.66 9.22 -19.05
C ASP A 3 12.10 10.52 -19.68
N GLY A 4 12.80 11.13 -20.62
CA GLY A 4 12.32 12.33 -21.31
C GLY A 4 11.15 12.08 -22.28
N LEU A 5 11.02 10.86 -22.79
CA LEU A 5 9.94 10.48 -23.69
C LEU A 5 8.63 10.25 -22.91
N ASP A 6 8.73 9.66 -21.72
CA ASP A 6 7.58 9.39 -20.86
C ASP A 6 6.99 10.68 -20.25
N VAL A 7 7.85 11.63 -19.84
CA VAL A 7 7.39 12.91 -19.29
C VAL A 7 6.66 13.77 -20.33
N SER A 8 7.18 13.83 -21.56
CA SER A 8 6.55 14.60 -22.65
C SER A 8 5.23 13.97 -23.12
N LEU A 9 5.11 12.65 -23.08
CA LEU A 9 3.88 11.92 -23.40
C LEU A 9 2.81 12.12 -22.31
N LEU A 10 3.20 12.09 -21.03
CA LEU A 10 2.31 12.40 -19.91
C LEU A 10 1.82 13.85 -19.93
N GLU A 11 2.68 14.80 -20.29
CA GLU A 11 2.29 16.21 -20.39
C GLU A 11 1.31 16.45 -21.55
N SER A 12 1.52 15.77 -22.69
CA SER A 12 0.60 15.80 -23.83
C SER A 12 -0.78 15.24 -23.48
N GLN A 13 -0.81 14.08 -22.80
CA GLN A 13 -2.06 13.45 -22.37
C GLN A 13 -2.81 14.28 -21.31
N ALA A 14 -2.09 14.94 -20.40
CA ALA A 14 -2.70 15.87 -19.43
C ALA A 14 -3.34 17.09 -20.12
N LYS A 15 -2.75 17.59 -21.22
CA LYS A 15 -3.35 18.66 -22.03
C LYS A 15 -4.61 18.20 -22.74
N ILE A 16 -4.66 16.97 -23.25
CA ILE A 16 -5.84 16.39 -23.90
C ILE A 16 -6.99 16.23 -22.89
N VAL A 17 -6.73 15.65 -21.71
CA VAL A 17 -7.75 15.48 -20.66
C VAL A 17 -8.30 16.83 -20.19
N LYS A 18 -7.42 17.82 -19.99
CA LYS A 18 -7.85 19.19 -19.66
C LYS A 18 -8.67 19.83 -20.78
N GLY A 19 -8.37 19.53 -22.04
CA GLY A 19 -9.15 19.97 -23.20
C GLY A 19 -10.55 19.36 -23.20
N LEU A 20 -10.65 18.05 -22.98
CA LEU A 20 -11.92 17.31 -22.95
C LEU A 20 -12.80 17.73 -21.76
N ALA A 21 -12.23 17.91 -20.58
CA ALA A 21 -12.96 18.41 -19.42
C ALA A 21 -13.56 19.80 -19.68
N LYS A 22 -12.81 20.69 -20.35
CA LYS A 22 -13.33 21.99 -20.79
C LYS A 22 -14.49 21.83 -21.78
N VAL A 23 -14.37 20.94 -22.76
CA VAL A 23 -15.45 20.68 -23.74
C VAL A 23 -16.71 20.12 -23.06
N ALA A 24 -16.58 19.21 -22.10
CA ALA A 24 -17.70 18.66 -21.35
C ALA A 24 -18.41 19.71 -20.48
N ILE A 25 -17.65 20.59 -19.83
CA ILE A 25 -18.22 21.72 -19.06
C ILE A 25 -18.94 22.68 -20.02
N PHE A 26 -18.34 23.02 -21.16
CA PHE A 26 -18.96 23.89 -22.16
C PHE A 26 -20.23 23.27 -22.76
N SER A 27 -20.24 21.97 -23.07
CA SER A 27 -21.42 21.30 -23.62
C SER A 27 -22.57 21.24 -22.61
N SER A 28 -22.27 21.01 -21.33
CA SER A 28 -23.26 21.06 -20.24
C SER A 28 -23.86 22.45 -20.07
N VAL A 29 -23.02 23.50 -20.08
CA VAL A 29 -23.48 24.90 -20.01
C VAL A 29 -24.32 25.27 -21.23
N ILE A 30 -23.93 24.86 -22.44
CA ILE A 30 -24.70 25.09 -23.66
C ILE A 30 -26.05 24.38 -23.60
N SER A 31 -26.10 23.15 -23.08
CA SER A 31 -27.34 22.40 -22.88
C SER A 31 -28.32 23.16 -21.98
N ILE A 32 -27.82 23.71 -20.87
CA ILE A 32 -28.61 24.55 -19.94
C ILE A 32 -29.12 25.82 -20.63
N VAL A 33 -28.26 26.49 -21.43
CA VAL A 33 -28.64 27.69 -22.18
C VAL A 33 -29.73 27.39 -23.21
N VAL A 34 -29.63 26.26 -23.93
CA VAL A 34 -30.66 25.82 -24.88
C VAL A 34 -31.98 25.50 -24.16
N LEU A 35 -31.93 24.95 -22.95
CA LEU A 35 -33.12 24.69 -22.14
C LEU A 35 -33.82 25.98 -21.69
N ILE A 36 -33.06 27.03 -21.37
CA ILE A 36 -33.57 28.33 -20.93
C ILE A 36 -34.10 29.17 -22.10
N TYR A 37 -33.39 29.18 -23.23
CA TYR A 37 -33.68 30.03 -24.39
C TYR A 37 -34.28 29.28 -25.59
N GLY A 38 -34.63 28.00 -25.43
CA GLY A 38 -35.09 27.11 -26.50
C GLY A 38 -36.31 27.61 -27.27
N PHE A 39 -37.08 28.54 -26.69
CA PHE A 39 -38.24 29.18 -27.33
C PHE A 39 -37.87 30.21 -28.42
N ILE A 40 -36.63 30.69 -28.44
CA ILE A 40 -36.11 31.66 -29.43
C ILE A 40 -35.39 30.96 -30.60
N ILE A 41 -35.01 29.70 -30.40
CA ILE A 41 -34.23 28.91 -31.36
C ILE A 41 -35.19 28.15 -32.29
N PRO A 42 -34.90 28.04 -33.61
CA PRO A 42 -35.73 27.25 -34.51
C PRO A 42 -35.88 25.79 -34.04
N ASP A 43 -37.12 25.29 -34.05
CA ASP A 43 -37.50 23.92 -33.67
C ASP A 43 -36.58 22.78 -34.19
N PRO A 44 -36.06 22.78 -35.43
CA PRO A 44 -35.18 21.70 -35.88
C PRO A 44 -33.84 21.63 -35.11
N VAL A 45 -33.36 22.78 -34.60
CA VAL A 45 -32.07 22.85 -33.89
C VAL A 45 -32.20 22.35 -32.45
N THR A 46 -33.32 22.65 -31.78
CA THR A 46 -33.59 22.18 -30.42
C THR A 46 -33.75 20.65 -30.40
N PHE A 47 -34.51 20.08 -31.33
CA PHE A 47 -34.67 18.63 -31.46
C PHE A 47 -33.32 17.91 -31.66
N LEU A 48 -32.46 18.43 -32.53
CA LEU A 48 -31.16 17.84 -32.81
C LEU A 48 -30.20 17.92 -31.60
N SER A 49 -30.27 18.98 -30.81
CA SER A 49 -29.49 19.10 -29.56
C SER A 49 -29.90 18.09 -28.50
N ILE A 50 -31.21 17.84 -28.33
CA ILE A 50 -31.74 16.90 -27.34
C ILE A 50 -31.23 15.47 -27.62
N ILE A 51 -31.02 15.14 -28.90
CA ILE A 51 -30.51 13.84 -29.31
C ILE A 51 -28.97 13.78 -29.17
N LEU A 52 -28.25 14.81 -29.63
CA LEU A 52 -26.78 14.74 -29.68
C LEU A 52 -26.09 14.91 -28.33
N ILE A 53 -26.65 15.69 -27.41
CA ILE A 53 -26.05 15.95 -26.10
C ILE A 53 -25.89 14.68 -25.26
N PRO A 54 -26.92 13.84 -25.04
CA PRO A 54 -26.76 12.61 -24.28
C PRO A 54 -25.80 11.62 -24.95
N ILE A 55 -25.79 11.55 -26.30
CA ILE A 55 -24.83 10.73 -27.05
C ILE A 55 -23.40 11.20 -26.79
N ALA A 56 -23.17 12.51 -26.80
CA ALA A 56 -21.85 13.08 -26.53
C ALA A 56 -21.39 12.82 -25.08
N ILE A 57 -22.29 12.84 -24.11
CA ILE A 57 -21.98 12.51 -22.70
C ILE A 57 -21.55 11.04 -22.58
N VAL A 58 -22.34 10.10 -23.13
CA VAL A 58 -22.01 8.67 -23.08
C VAL A 58 -20.68 8.37 -23.79
N MET A 59 -20.41 9.01 -24.92
CA MET A 59 -19.11 8.87 -25.60
C MET A 59 -17.96 9.43 -24.75
N ALA A 60 -18.17 10.56 -24.07
CA ALA A 60 -17.15 11.14 -23.20
C ALA A 60 -16.84 10.21 -22.02
N ASP A 61 -17.85 9.67 -21.34
CA ASP A 61 -17.66 8.76 -20.21
C ASP A 61 -16.91 7.48 -20.62
N ASN A 62 -17.27 6.87 -21.75
CA ASN A 62 -16.60 5.67 -22.25
C ASN A 62 -15.12 5.94 -22.62
N LEU A 63 -14.83 7.09 -23.24
CA LEU A 63 -13.45 7.48 -23.53
C LEU A 63 -12.65 7.76 -22.25
N ILE A 64 -13.27 8.39 -21.26
CA ILE A 64 -12.65 8.66 -19.96
C ILE A 64 -12.32 7.34 -19.26
N GLU A 65 -13.27 6.41 -19.17
CA GLU A 65 -13.08 5.09 -18.59
C GLU A 65 -11.94 4.34 -19.30
N SER A 66 -11.93 4.34 -20.63
CA SER A 66 -10.84 3.78 -21.44
C SER A 66 -9.47 4.36 -21.09
N THR A 67 -9.37 5.67 -20.85
CA THR A 67 -8.10 6.31 -20.49
C THR A 67 -7.65 5.98 -19.08
N TYR A 68 -8.58 5.88 -18.13
CA TYR A 68 -8.28 5.48 -16.76
C TYR A 68 -7.85 4.01 -16.67
N GLN A 69 -8.54 3.11 -17.38
CA GLN A 69 -8.17 1.70 -17.44
C GLN A 69 -6.76 1.50 -18.00
N LYS A 70 -6.42 2.16 -19.12
CA LYS A 70 -5.06 2.13 -19.67
C LYS A 70 -4.02 2.68 -18.70
N LYS A 71 -4.34 3.77 -17.99
CA LYS A 71 -3.43 4.33 -16.98
C LYS A 71 -3.20 3.35 -15.82
N ILE A 72 -4.26 2.69 -15.33
CA ILE A 72 -4.16 1.67 -14.28
C ILE A 72 -3.30 0.51 -14.78
N GLU A 73 -3.50 0.04 -16.01
CA GLU A 73 -2.69 -1.00 -16.63
C GLU A 73 -1.21 -0.60 -16.74
N TYR A 74 -0.91 0.63 -17.16
CA TYR A 74 0.47 1.13 -17.21
C TYR A 74 1.11 1.23 -15.83
N MET A 75 0.40 1.76 -14.83
CA MET A 75 0.92 1.84 -13.46
C MET A 75 1.13 0.45 -12.86
N LEU A 76 0.22 -0.49 -13.12
CA LEU A 76 0.35 -1.88 -12.68
C LEU A 76 1.53 -2.57 -13.35
N ASN A 77 1.72 -2.35 -14.66
CA ASN A 77 2.85 -2.88 -15.40
C ASN A 77 4.18 -2.24 -14.96
N ASP A 78 4.21 -0.93 -14.66
CA ASP A 78 5.40 -0.28 -14.09
C ASP A 78 5.76 -0.86 -12.73
N LEU A 79 4.78 -1.00 -11.82
CA LEU A 79 4.97 -1.64 -10.51
C LEU A 79 5.46 -3.09 -10.64
N GLN A 80 4.83 -3.87 -11.51
CA GLN A 80 5.23 -5.24 -11.78
C GLN A 80 6.64 -5.29 -12.39
N SER A 81 6.97 -4.41 -13.32
CA SER A 81 8.31 -4.34 -13.94
C SER A 81 9.40 -3.96 -12.94
N ARG A 82 9.09 -3.06 -11.98
CA ARG A 82 9.97 -2.74 -10.85
C ARG A 82 10.19 -3.96 -9.96
N GLU A 83 9.13 -4.69 -9.63
CA GLU A 83 9.25 -5.94 -8.85
C GLU A 83 10.11 -6.99 -9.59
N PHE A 84 9.93 -7.14 -10.90
CA PHE A 84 10.76 -8.04 -11.72
C PHE A 84 12.21 -7.57 -11.80
N SER A 85 12.46 -6.27 -11.98
CA SER A 85 13.79 -5.68 -12.00
C SER A 85 14.51 -5.85 -10.66
N ASP A 86 13.83 -5.61 -9.54
CA ASP A 86 14.40 -5.78 -8.20
C ASP A 86 14.73 -7.25 -7.95
N ARG A 87 13.88 -8.19 -8.38
CA ARG A 87 14.18 -9.63 -8.35
C ARG A 87 15.34 -10.01 -9.27
N GLU A 88 15.47 -9.41 -10.45
CA GLU A 88 16.54 -9.69 -11.39
C GLU A 88 17.89 -9.12 -10.92
N ILE A 89 17.90 -7.96 -10.25
CA ILE A 89 19.08 -7.37 -9.60
C ILE A 89 19.52 -8.26 -8.43
N ILE A 90 18.60 -8.72 -7.59
CA ILE A 90 18.89 -9.68 -6.50
C ILE A 90 19.48 -10.99 -7.07
N ASN A 91 18.97 -11.46 -8.21
CA ASN A 91 19.45 -12.69 -8.86
C ASN A 91 20.76 -12.52 -9.65
N ASN A 92 21.12 -11.30 -10.08
CA ASN A 92 22.38 -11.02 -10.79
C ASN A 92 23.53 -10.58 -9.86
N ILE A 93 23.23 -10.09 -8.65
CA ILE A 93 24.24 -9.89 -7.57
C ILE A 93 24.73 -11.23 -6.99
N GLY A 94 23.95 -12.31 -7.17
CA GLY A 94 24.40 -13.67 -6.95
C GLY A 94 25.06 -14.24 -8.22
N ASP A 95 26.39 -14.30 -8.24
CA ASP A 95 27.15 -15.00 -9.28
C ASP A 95 26.57 -16.39 -9.58
N LYS A 96 26.10 -16.59 -10.82
CA LYS A 96 25.63 -17.88 -11.34
C LYS A 96 26.80 -18.84 -11.52
N LYS A 97 26.92 -19.84 -10.65
CA LYS A 97 27.46 -21.16 -11.04
C LYS A 97 26.31 -22.05 -11.53
N ALA A 98 26.31 -22.39 -12.82
CA ALA A 98 25.41 -23.40 -13.37
C ALA A 98 25.86 -24.80 -12.89
N SER A 99 25.05 -25.43 -12.04
CA SER A 99 25.25 -26.82 -11.65
C SER A 99 24.66 -27.75 -12.72
N ASN A 100 25.53 -28.47 -13.43
CA ASN A 100 25.15 -29.59 -14.27
C ASN A 100 24.83 -30.82 -13.42
N TYR A 101 23.69 -30.89 -12.73
CA TYR A 101 23.13 -32.15 -12.24
C TYR A 101 21.59 -32.12 -12.23
N PRO A 102 20.94 -33.24 -12.62
CA PRO A 102 19.50 -33.28 -12.86
C PRO A 102 18.72 -33.47 -11.56
N ASN A 103 17.65 -32.70 -11.40
CA ASN A 103 16.48 -33.01 -10.57
C ASN A 103 16.71 -33.40 -9.08
N SER A 104 16.75 -32.40 -8.20
CA SER A 104 16.28 -32.51 -6.80
C SER A 104 15.69 -31.20 -6.23
N ALA A 105 15.59 -30.14 -7.04
CA ALA A 105 15.32 -28.75 -6.67
C ALA A 105 13.89 -28.43 -6.15
N TYR A 106 13.08 -29.44 -5.84
CA TYR A 106 11.91 -29.29 -4.97
C TYR A 106 12.27 -29.25 -3.47
N LEU A 107 13.54 -29.34 -3.11
CA LEU A 107 13.98 -29.11 -1.74
C LEU A 107 13.94 -27.61 -1.43
N ARG A 108 12.85 -27.19 -0.80
CA ARG A 108 12.74 -25.94 -0.02
C ARG A 108 13.80 -25.95 1.09
N VAL A 109 15.02 -25.54 0.78
CA VAL A 109 16.01 -25.28 1.82
C VAL A 109 15.73 -23.85 2.29
N ARG A 110 15.19 -23.71 3.50
CA ARG A 110 15.28 -22.44 4.24
C ARG A 110 16.75 -22.03 4.21
N GLY A 111 17.04 -20.72 4.08
CA GLY A 111 18.40 -20.19 4.07
C GLY A 111 19.26 -21.00 5.04
N GLY A 112 20.32 -21.61 4.51
CA GLY A 112 21.12 -22.59 5.21
C GLY A 112 21.83 -21.93 6.37
N ASP A 113 21.11 -21.75 7.47
CA ASP A 113 21.72 -21.62 8.78
C ASP A 113 22.51 -22.91 8.99
N GLU A 114 23.83 -22.78 9.02
CA GLU A 114 24.77 -23.87 9.27
C GLU A 114 24.43 -24.60 10.58
N LYS A 115 23.76 -23.91 11.52
CA LYS A 115 23.32 -24.46 12.81
C LYS A 115 21.90 -25.05 12.77
N GLY A 116 21.09 -24.76 11.74
CA GLY A 116 19.72 -25.26 11.55
C GLY A 116 18.76 -24.91 12.69
N PRO A 117 17.47 -25.28 12.59
CA PRO A 117 16.58 -25.18 13.76
C PRO A 117 17.18 -26.03 14.89
N ALA A 118 17.41 -25.39 16.04
CA ALA A 118 17.92 -26.06 17.24
C ALA A 118 16.86 -27.03 17.77
N PHE A 119 16.80 -28.22 17.19
CA PHE A 119 16.09 -29.35 17.78
C PHE A 119 16.79 -29.62 19.10
N GLY A 120 16.12 -29.23 20.20
CA GLY A 120 16.67 -29.40 21.54
C GLY A 120 17.21 -30.81 21.67
N LYS A 121 18.51 -30.94 21.94
CA LYS A 121 19.10 -32.25 22.22
C LYS A 121 18.34 -32.82 23.41
N SER A 122 17.81 -34.03 23.27
CA SER A 122 17.27 -34.83 24.38
C SER A 122 18.38 -35.30 25.34
N ASP A 123 19.51 -34.61 25.33
CA ASP A 123 20.57 -34.82 26.29
C ASP A 123 20.16 -34.06 27.53
N LYS A 124 20.07 -34.80 28.63
CA LYS A 124 19.76 -34.32 29.97
C LYS A 124 20.72 -33.18 30.31
N ASN A 125 20.37 -31.94 29.99
CA ASN A 125 21.16 -30.74 30.30
C ASN A 125 21.19 -30.42 31.81
N PHE A 126 20.53 -31.24 32.62
CA PHE A 126 20.66 -31.29 34.08
C PHE A 126 21.46 -32.50 34.58
N SER A 127 22.21 -33.15 33.69
CA SER A 127 23.20 -34.16 34.08
C SER A 127 24.33 -33.49 34.87
N THR A 128 24.54 -33.91 36.12
CA THR A 128 25.66 -33.47 36.97
C THR A 128 27.05 -33.81 36.39
N HIS A 129 27.11 -34.55 35.29
CA HIS A 129 28.34 -34.95 34.59
C HIS A 129 28.64 -34.08 33.36
N GLY A 130 27.81 -33.07 33.05
CA GLY A 130 28.11 -32.12 31.98
C GLY A 130 29.34 -31.27 32.33
N LYS A 131 30.33 -31.19 31.43
CA LYS A 131 31.44 -30.24 31.60
C LYS A 131 30.87 -28.82 31.64
N ARG A 132 31.23 -28.05 32.66
CA ARG A 132 30.96 -26.61 32.71
C ARG A 132 31.57 -25.96 31.46
N ILE A 133 30.72 -25.38 30.61
CA ILE A 133 31.17 -24.54 29.50
C ILE A 133 31.31 -23.13 30.07
N ASP A 134 32.54 -22.62 30.08
CA ASP A 134 32.81 -21.26 30.54
C ASP A 134 32.36 -20.25 29.46
N ALA A 135 31.56 -19.27 29.88
CA ALA A 135 31.04 -18.23 28.99
C ALA A 135 32.18 -17.41 28.37
N MET A 136 33.29 -17.22 29.08
CA MET A 136 34.45 -16.47 28.57
C MET A 136 35.29 -17.26 27.55
N THR A 137 35.07 -18.57 27.42
CA THR A 137 35.76 -19.40 26.40
C THR A 137 34.94 -19.50 25.11
N ASN A 138 33.64 -19.19 25.15
CA ASN A 138 32.78 -19.29 23.98
C ASN A 138 32.85 -18.01 23.14
N ARG A 139 33.42 -18.14 21.94
CA ARG A 139 33.56 -17.05 20.94
C ARG A 139 32.35 -16.90 20.01
N ASP A 140 31.30 -17.69 20.22
CA ASP A 140 30.02 -17.60 19.48
C ASP A 140 29.34 -16.22 19.61
N TYR A 141 29.83 -15.34 20.50
CA TYR A 141 29.29 -14.01 20.77
C TYR A 141 30.33 -12.90 20.50
N ASP A 142 31.41 -13.19 19.78
CA ASP A 142 32.42 -12.16 19.46
C ASP A 142 31.96 -11.26 18.28
N ASP A 143 30.97 -11.69 17.50
CA ASP A 143 30.48 -11.07 16.26
C ASP A 143 29.16 -10.30 16.41
N ILE A 144 28.52 -10.35 17.59
CA ILE A 144 27.30 -9.55 17.89
C ILE A 144 27.55 -8.04 17.92
N GLU A 145 28.79 -7.60 18.15
CA GLU A 145 29.20 -6.19 18.03
C GLU A 145 29.81 -5.85 16.66
N SER A 146 29.75 -6.79 15.69
CA SER A 146 30.29 -6.55 14.36
C SER A 146 29.56 -5.40 13.64
N VAL A 147 30.28 -4.74 12.74
CA VAL A 147 29.73 -3.63 11.95
C VAL A 147 28.58 -4.18 11.11
N SER A 148 27.38 -3.61 11.28
CA SER A 148 26.20 -4.03 10.51
C SER A 148 26.51 -4.05 9.01
N THR A 149 26.15 -5.15 8.37
CA THR A 149 26.29 -5.32 6.92
C THR A 149 25.43 -4.28 6.21
N ASP A 150 25.79 -3.88 4.99
CA ASP A 150 25.05 -2.84 4.27
C ASP A 150 23.57 -3.19 4.04
N THR A 151 23.24 -4.48 3.93
CA THR A 151 21.86 -4.99 3.90
C THR A 151 21.12 -4.76 5.22
N GLU A 152 21.77 -5.02 6.35
CA GLU A 152 21.18 -4.81 7.69
C GLU A 152 20.96 -3.34 7.99
N LYS A 153 21.87 -2.47 7.52
CA LYS A 153 21.68 -1.02 7.59
C LYS A 153 20.46 -0.58 6.78
N MET A 154 20.30 -1.11 5.55
CA MET A 154 19.14 -0.80 4.71
C MET A 154 17.82 -1.22 5.37
N ILE A 155 17.78 -2.39 6.00
CA ILE A 155 16.60 -2.85 6.76
C ILE A 155 16.32 -1.91 7.93
N ARG A 156 17.36 -1.55 8.70
CA ARG A 156 17.22 -0.62 9.83
C ARG A 156 16.71 0.75 9.39
N ASP A 157 17.16 1.26 8.25
CA ASP A 157 16.68 2.52 7.69
C ASP A 157 15.21 2.42 7.27
N ALA A 158 14.79 1.31 6.66
CA ALA A 158 13.39 1.05 6.33
C ALA A 158 12.51 0.99 7.59
N ASP A 159 12.98 0.31 8.65
CA ASP A 159 12.29 0.23 9.94
C ASP A 159 12.13 1.61 10.58
N ASN A 160 13.17 2.46 10.52
CA ASN A 160 13.13 3.83 11.02
C ASN A 160 12.09 4.66 10.26
N ILE A 161 12.08 4.59 8.92
CA ILE A 161 11.10 5.28 8.08
C ILE A 161 9.68 4.81 8.42
N HIS A 162 9.48 3.51 8.55
CA HIS A 162 8.17 2.94 8.86
C HIS A 162 7.69 3.37 10.25
N SER A 163 8.59 3.41 11.24
CA SER A 163 8.31 3.90 12.58
C SER A 163 7.86 5.36 12.59
N GLU A 164 8.55 6.23 11.84
CA GLU A 164 8.16 7.64 11.72
C GLU A 164 6.79 7.84 11.08
N ILE A 165 6.50 7.08 10.02
CA ILE A 165 5.20 7.14 9.33
C ILE A 165 4.10 6.66 10.28
N SER A 166 4.33 5.54 10.97
CA SER A 166 3.37 4.96 11.92
C SER A 166 3.09 5.91 13.08
N ALA A 167 4.13 6.57 13.61
CA ALA A 167 3.96 7.57 14.67
C ALA A 167 3.12 8.77 14.21
N LYS A 168 3.33 9.27 12.98
CA LYS A 168 2.51 10.35 12.41
C LYS A 168 1.05 9.93 12.21
N GLN A 169 0.83 8.72 11.69
CA GLN A 169 -0.52 8.19 11.50
C GLN A 169 -1.24 7.99 12.83
N TRP A 170 -0.55 7.46 13.84
CA TRP A 170 -1.06 7.31 15.19
C TRP A 170 -1.51 8.65 15.77
N GLN A 171 -0.65 9.66 15.73
CA GLN A 171 -0.97 10.99 16.23
C GLN A 171 -2.16 11.63 15.49
N GLN A 172 -2.25 11.43 14.17
CA GLN A 172 -3.40 11.90 13.39
C GLN A 172 -4.70 11.17 13.79
N SER A 173 -4.63 9.86 14.05
CA SER A 173 -5.77 9.07 14.51
C SER A 173 -6.25 9.58 15.87
N GLU A 174 -5.34 9.74 16.83
CA GLU A 174 -5.67 10.26 18.16
C GLU A 174 -6.29 11.67 18.10
N SER A 175 -5.78 12.55 17.23
CA SER A 175 -6.31 13.91 17.08
C SER A 175 -7.74 13.98 16.54
N LYS A 176 -8.20 12.90 15.87
CA LYS A 176 -9.53 12.80 15.26
C LYS A 176 -10.49 11.93 16.07
N ASP A 177 -10.01 11.29 17.13
CA ASP A 177 -10.80 10.41 17.95
C ASP A 177 -11.80 11.21 18.79
N HIS A 178 -13.09 10.87 18.64
CA HIS A 178 -14.18 11.54 19.35
C HIS A 178 -14.09 11.34 20.86
N ASP A 179 -13.67 10.16 21.31
CA ASP A 179 -13.60 9.81 22.73
C ASP A 179 -12.53 10.65 23.43
N LEU A 180 -11.40 10.89 22.75
CA LEU A 180 -10.33 11.77 23.24
C LEU A 180 -10.77 13.23 23.34
N ILE A 181 -11.50 13.73 22.34
CA ILE A 181 -12.03 15.09 22.33
C ILE A 181 -13.05 15.29 23.45
N GLU A 182 -13.96 14.33 23.65
CA GLU A 182 -14.99 14.39 24.69
C GLU A 182 -14.38 14.34 26.10
N ALA A 183 -13.38 13.48 26.30
CA ALA A 183 -12.66 13.40 27.55
C ALA A 183 -11.69 14.58 27.77
N GLY A 184 -11.45 15.42 26.76
CA GLY A 184 -10.56 16.58 26.83
C GLY A 184 -9.08 16.21 26.91
N VAL A 185 -8.70 15.03 26.42
CA VAL A 185 -7.34 14.48 26.49
C VAL A 185 -6.73 14.35 25.10
N LYS A 186 -5.39 14.43 25.02
CA LYS A 186 -4.68 14.44 23.73
C LYS A 186 -4.24 13.06 23.25
N ASN A 187 -4.02 12.14 24.19
CA ASN A 187 -3.41 10.84 23.93
C ASN A 187 -4.25 9.72 24.54
N LEU A 188 -4.29 8.56 23.88
CA LEU A 188 -5.05 7.39 24.35
C LEU A 188 -4.61 6.91 25.74
N GLY A 189 -3.31 6.98 26.03
CA GLY A 189 -2.77 6.58 27.32
C GLY A 189 -3.31 7.40 28.50
N ASP A 190 -3.64 8.67 28.29
CA ASP A 190 -4.23 9.49 29.33
C ASP A 190 -5.75 9.27 29.43
N LEU A 191 -6.43 8.96 28.31
CA LEU A 191 -7.83 8.53 28.31
C LEU A 191 -8.04 7.32 29.22
N ILE A 192 -7.18 6.31 29.12
CA ILE A 192 -7.23 5.12 29.98
C ILE A 192 -7.14 5.51 31.46
N LYS A 193 -6.27 6.45 31.83
CA LYS A 193 -6.12 6.91 33.23
C LYS A 193 -7.36 7.65 33.76
N THR A 194 -8.12 8.31 32.91
CA THR A 194 -9.34 9.02 33.33
C THR A 194 -10.49 8.08 33.73
N GLY A 195 -10.36 6.78 33.44
CA GLY A 195 -11.42 5.78 33.65
C GLY A 195 -12.62 6.01 32.73
N TRP A 196 -12.41 6.65 31.56
CA TRP A 196 -13.47 6.97 30.61
C TRP A 196 -14.23 5.73 30.15
N PHE A 197 -13.52 4.63 29.86
CA PHE A 197 -14.13 3.37 29.43
C PHE A 197 -15.03 2.71 30.48
N GLU A 198 -14.75 2.92 31.77
CA GLU A 198 -15.59 2.38 32.86
C GLU A 198 -16.89 3.18 33.01
N LYS A 199 -16.85 4.49 32.70
CA LYS A 199 -18.01 5.39 32.80
C LYS A 199 -18.91 5.34 31.57
N ASN A 200 -18.31 5.20 30.40
CA ASN A 200 -19.00 5.12 29.10
C ASN A 200 -19.13 3.69 28.59
N LYS A 201 -19.18 2.72 29.51
CA LYS A 201 -19.32 1.32 29.16
C LYS A 201 -20.68 1.10 28.49
N GLN A 202 -20.63 0.67 27.23
CA GLN A 202 -21.79 0.13 26.54
C GLN A 202 -21.85 -1.38 26.77
N ASP A 203 -22.92 -1.83 27.42
CA ASP A 203 -23.20 -3.26 27.50
C ASP A 203 -23.50 -3.78 26.07
N ASP A 204 -22.98 -4.97 25.75
CA ASP A 204 -23.04 -5.60 24.43
C ASP A 204 -22.31 -4.90 23.27
N ALA A 205 -21.38 -3.96 23.53
CA ALA A 205 -20.58 -3.29 22.48
C ALA A 205 -19.87 -4.28 21.54
N VAL A 206 -19.29 -5.35 22.09
CA VAL A 206 -18.62 -6.40 21.31
C VAL A 206 -19.60 -7.13 20.40
N LYS A 207 -20.81 -7.45 20.90
CA LYS A 207 -21.84 -8.12 20.12
C LYS A 207 -22.33 -7.23 18.97
N GLN A 208 -22.54 -5.94 19.24
CA GLN A 208 -22.92 -4.97 18.21
C GLN A 208 -21.83 -4.79 17.14
N LEU A 209 -20.54 -4.83 17.51
CA LEU A 209 -19.43 -4.79 16.55
C LEU A 209 -19.45 -5.99 15.59
N TYR A 210 -19.77 -7.19 16.11
CA TYR A 210 -19.88 -8.38 15.26
C TYR A 210 -21.13 -8.33 14.38
N GLU A 211 -22.28 -7.94 14.93
CA GLU A 211 -23.54 -7.83 14.17
C GLU A 211 -23.47 -6.75 13.08
N ASN A 212 -22.79 -5.63 13.33
CA ASN A 212 -22.62 -4.55 12.33
C ASN A 212 -21.59 -4.89 11.24
N ASN A 213 -20.62 -5.79 11.50
CA ASN A 213 -19.59 -6.18 10.54
C ASN A 213 -19.98 -7.38 9.65
N GLU A 214 -21.12 -8.05 9.88
CA GLU A 214 -21.61 -9.09 8.95
C GLU A 214 -22.00 -8.52 7.57
N GLY A 215 -22.06 -7.19 7.40
CA GLY A 215 -22.25 -6.52 6.11
C GLY A 215 -20.97 -6.11 5.37
N ASN A 216 -19.78 -6.30 5.95
CA ASN A 216 -18.51 -5.86 5.35
C ASN A 216 -17.38 -6.88 5.56
N GLN A 217 -17.67 -8.17 5.33
CA GLN A 217 -16.67 -9.21 5.18
C GLN A 217 -16.45 -9.48 3.68
N ILE A 218 -15.52 -8.73 3.07
CA ILE A 218 -14.79 -9.12 1.84
C ILE A 218 -13.33 -8.67 2.00
#